data_AF-V6HDK6-F1
#
_entry.id   AF-V6HDK6-F1
#
_cell.length_a   1.000
_cell.length_b   1.000
_cell.length_c   1.000
_cell.angle_alpha   90.00
_cell.angle_beta   90.00
_cell.angle_gamma   90.00
#
_symmetry.space_group_name_H-M   'P 1'
#
loop_
_entity.id
_entity.type
_entity.pdbx_description
1 polymer ?
#
loop_
_entity_poly.entity_id
_entity_poly.type
_entity_poly.pdbx_seq_one_letter_code
_entity_poly.pdbx_strand_id
1 'polypeptide(L)'
;MRNMYQRLSFLSILFLTTCSPKLELSKTINAWISERKGSPPVFSLNGTEYSAKKFREEFLFERKVLAGKYDLPEPKEVMGALEAYAEETVLLNEALAKTDIDSREMNRYLWPFVRRAVISYYLDKESGRLKVLENASDTEIDEALLEKYYAANKELLKEKNPDEIKRKLRNSALSIKIKALLEAAEDRKKVIVGKMRAANRIKLIQKEIYSDDLLKQ
;
A
#
# COMPACT_ATOMS: atom_id res chain seq x y z
N MET A 1 -9.44 -23.67 70.24
CA MET A 1 -8.87 -22.61 69.40
C MET A 1 -9.79 -22.39 68.20
N ARG A 2 -10.28 -21.14 68.05
CA ARG A 2 -10.83 -20.43 66.85
C ARG A 2 -11.58 -21.26 65.79
N ASN A 3 -12.90 -21.07 65.66
CA ASN A 3 -13.59 -20.14 64.72
C ASN A 3 -13.48 -20.59 63.25
N MET A 4 -14.43 -20.45 62.33
CA MET A 4 -15.81 -19.94 62.22
C MET A 4 -16.05 -19.81 60.68
N TYR A 5 -17.30 -19.82 60.23
CA TYR A 5 -17.83 -19.46 58.87
C TYR A 5 -17.94 -20.58 57.81
N GLN A 6 -19.16 -21.02 57.42
CA GLN A 6 -20.17 -20.36 56.55
C GLN A 6 -19.70 -20.28 55.08
N ARG A 7 -20.29 -21.04 54.14
CA ARG A 7 -21.60 -20.90 53.42
C ARG A 7 -21.38 -20.28 52.03
N LEU A 8 -22.15 -20.80 51.05
CA LEU A 8 -22.45 -20.23 49.73
C LEU A 8 -21.24 -20.09 48.78
N SER A 9 -21.37 -20.03 47.46
CA SER A 9 -22.36 -20.36 46.43
C SER A 9 -21.70 -19.88 45.12
N PHE A 10 -22.32 -20.18 43.99
CA PHE A 10 -22.10 -19.54 42.69
C PHE A 10 -20.82 -19.89 41.92
N LEU A 11 -20.99 -20.85 41.00
CA LEU A 11 -21.02 -20.55 39.56
C LEU A 11 -20.26 -19.28 39.17
N SER A 12 -19.02 -19.45 38.74
CA SER A 12 -18.35 -18.49 37.89
C SER A 12 -17.66 -19.28 36.79
N ILE A 13 -18.47 -19.66 35.79
CA ILE A 13 -17.98 -19.86 34.44
C ILE A 13 -17.31 -18.54 34.08
N LEU A 14 -15.98 -18.48 34.22
CA LEU A 14 -15.19 -17.45 33.60
C LEU A 14 -15.37 -17.66 32.10
N PHE A 15 -16.35 -16.93 31.55
CA PHE A 15 -16.36 -16.53 30.16
C PHE A 15 -14.97 -15.94 29.88
N LEU A 16 -14.08 -16.74 29.29
CA LEU A 16 -12.99 -16.24 28.47
C LEU A 16 -13.65 -15.58 27.26
N THR A 17 -14.25 -14.40 27.46
CA THR A 17 -14.40 -13.46 26.37
C THR A 17 -12.99 -13.07 26.00
N THR A 18 -12.43 -13.78 25.02
CA THR A 18 -11.41 -13.22 24.15
C THR A 18 -12.08 -12.05 23.45
N CYS A 19 -12.18 -10.93 24.15
CA CYS A 19 -12.52 -9.64 23.58
C CYS A 19 -11.27 -9.22 22.81
N SER A 20 -11.07 -9.85 21.65
CA SER A 20 -10.15 -9.30 20.66
C SER A 20 -10.64 -7.89 20.40
N PRO A 21 -9.79 -6.85 20.52
CA PRO A 21 -10.21 -5.49 20.24
C PRO A 21 -10.86 -5.46 18.86
N LYS A 22 -12.12 -5.02 18.82
CA LYS A 22 -12.86 -4.88 17.56
C LYS A 22 -12.09 -3.84 16.76
N LEU A 23 -11.63 -4.20 15.57
CA LEU A 23 -10.99 -3.23 14.68
C LEU A 23 -12.08 -2.25 14.25
N GLU A 24 -11.93 -0.98 14.61
CA GLU A 24 -12.87 0.10 14.22
C GLU A 24 -12.54 0.56 12.79
N LEU A 25 -12.84 -0.29 11.82
CA LEU A 25 -12.64 -0.01 10.40
C LEU A 25 -13.50 1.16 9.95
N SER A 26 -14.74 1.23 10.42
CA SER A 26 -15.65 2.34 10.15
C SER A 26 -15.07 3.69 10.52
N LYS A 27 -14.46 3.79 11.70
CA LYS A 27 -13.80 5.01 12.16
C LYS A 27 -12.60 5.36 11.29
N THR A 28 -11.83 4.36 10.89
CA THR A 28 -10.65 4.55 10.04
C THR A 28 -11.06 5.05 8.65
N ILE A 29 -12.06 4.44 8.02
CA ILE A 29 -12.55 4.84 6.69
C ILE A 29 -13.21 6.23 6.77
N ASN A 30 -14.01 6.51 7.79
CA ASN A 30 -14.60 7.84 7.99
C ASN A 30 -13.54 8.93 8.15
N ALA A 31 -12.49 8.67 8.94
CA ALA A 31 -11.36 9.59 9.08
C ALA A 31 -10.70 9.82 7.72
N TRP A 32 -10.43 8.75 6.97
CA TRP A 32 -9.82 8.84 5.64
C TRP A 32 -10.66 9.67 4.67
N ILE A 33 -11.97 9.40 4.53
CA ILE A 33 -12.88 10.21 3.70
C ILE A 33 -12.90 11.67 4.17
N SER A 34 -12.89 11.92 5.48
CA SER A 34 -12.88 13.27 6.04
C SER A 34 -11.59 14.01 5.71
N GLU A 35 -10.44 13.33 5.69
CA GLU A 35 -9.16 13.93 5.30
C GLU A 35 -9.13 14.38 3.84
N ARG A 36 -9.98 13.81 2.98
CA ARG A 36 -10.09 14.21 1.57
C ARG A 36 -10.77 15.58 1.37
N LYS A 37 -11.46 16.10 2.39
CA LYS A 37 -12.23 17.35 2.30
C LYS A 37 -11.33 18.58 2.38
N GLY A 38 -11.74 19.68 1.76
CA GLY A 38 -11.11 20.99 1.93
C GLY A 38 -10.82 21.75 0.63
N SER A 39 -10.06 22.83 0.76
CA SER A 39 -9.83 23.80 -0.32
C SER A 39 -8.35 23.85 -0.76
N PRO A 40 -8.04 24.29 -2.00
CA PRO A 40 -9.01 24.55 -3.08
C PRO A 40 -9.69 23.26 -3.56
N PRO A 41 -10.97 23.31 -3.94
CA PRO A 41 -11.70 22.12 -4.36
C PRO A 41 -11.22 21.61 -5.72
N VAL A 42 -11.22 20.29 -5.89
CA VAL A 42 -11.01 19.61 -7.19
C VAL A 42 -12.28 18.93 -7.71
N PHE A 43 -13.22 18.59 -6.82
CA PHE A 43 -14.61 18.26 -7.14
C PHE A 43 -15.51 18.53 -5.92
N SER A 44 -16.82 18.44 -6.12
CA SER A 44 -17.82 18.47 -5.05
C SER A 44 -18.76 17.28 -5.14
N LEU A 45 -19.20 16.78 -3.98
CA LEU A 45 -20.16 15.68 -3.86
C LEU A 45 -21.17 16.07 -2.78
N ASN A 46 -22.46 16.16 -3.15
CA ASN A 46 -23.56 16.52 -2.25
C ASN A 46 -23.29 17.80 -1.43
N GLY A 47 -22.74 18.83 -2.08
CA GLY A 47 -22.41 20.11 -1.44
C GLY A 47 -21.14 20.09 -0.58
N THR A 48 -20.45 18.94 -0.45
CA THR A 48 -19.15 18.85 0.22
C THR A 48 -18.02 19.02 -0.81
N GLU A 49 -17.07 19.90 -0.52
CA GLU A 49 -15.88 20.15 -1.33
C GLU A 49 -14.69 19.25 -0.94
N TYR A 50 -14.02 18.70 -1.96
CA TYR A 50 -12.88 17.81 -1.79
C TYR A 50 -11.58 18.43 -2.29
N SER A 51 -10.50 18.29 -1.52
CA SER A 51 -9.26 19.05 -1.67
C SER A 51 -8.40 18.57 -2.84
N ALA A 52 -8.00 19.51 -3.70
CA ALA A 52 -7.03 19.29 -4.76
C ALA A 52 -5.67 18.81 -4.23
N LYS A 53 -5.26 19.28 -3.05
CA LYS A 53 -4.00 18.88 -2.42
C LYS A 53 -4.01 17.40 -2.07
N LYS A 54 -5.08 16.94 -1.42
CA LYS A 54 -5.23 15.55 -0.98
C LYS A 54 -5.31 14.58 -2.15
N PHE A 55 -6.10 14.93 -3.17
CA PHE A 55 -6.11 14.18 -4.41
C PHE A 55 -4.71 14.04 -5.02
N ARG A 56 -3.93 15.13 -5.12
CA ARG A 56 -2.57 15.07 -5.69
C ARG A 56 -1.62 14.21 -4.86
N GLU A 57 -1.69 14.29 -3.53
CA GLU A 57 -0.88 13.48 -2.62
C GLU A 57 -1.15 11.98 -2.83
N GLU A 58 -2.43 11.57 -2.79
CA GLU A 58 -2.83 10.16 -3.00
C GLU A 58 -2.50 9.69 -4.42
N PHE A 59 -2.87 10.46 -5.45
CA PHE A 59 -2.61 10.13 -6.84
C PHE A 59 -1.11 9.93 -7.14
N LEU A 60 -0.25 10.85 -6.67
CA LEU A 60 1.19 10.72 -6.90
C LEU A 60 1.79 9.55 -6.11
N PHE A 61 1.28 9.29 -4.91
CA PHE A 61 1.67 8.12 -4.14
C PHE A 61 1.32 6.82 -4.86
N GLU A 62 0.06 6.65 -5.28
CA GLU A 62 -0.40 5.45 -5.97
C GLU A 62 0.32 5.22 -7.29
N ARG A 63 0.53 6.27 -8.09
CA ARG A 63 1.29 6.16 -9.35
C ARG A 63 2.68 5.60 -9.13
N LYS A 64 3.39 6.10 -8.13
CA LYS A 64 4.77 5.68 -7.85
C LYS A 64 4.82 4.31 -7.19
N VAL A 65 4.05 4.13 -6.12
CA VAL A 65 4.18 2.99 -5.21
C VAL A 65 3.44 1.77 -5.71
N LEU A 66 2.24 1.96 -6.29
CA LEU A 66 1.39 0.86 -6.75
C LEU A 66 1.57 0.59 -8.24
N ALA A 67 1.56 1.64 -9.08
CA ALA A 67 1.65 1.49 -10.54
C ALA A 67 3.08 1.49 -11.10
N GLY A 68 4.09 1.88 -10.31
CA GLY A 68 5.48 1.95 -10.76
C GLY A 68 5.74 2.98 -11.87
N LYS A 69 4.94 4.04 -11.92
CA LYS A 69 5.08 5.17 -12.85
C LYS A 69 5.74 6.36 -12.14
N TYR A 70 6.88 6.80 -12.66
CA TYR A 70 7.73 7.81 -12.01
C TYR A 70 7.83 9.12 -12.82
N ASP A 71 7.34 9.11 -14.04
CA ASP A 71 7.29 10.25 -14.94
C ASP A 71 6.10 11.18 -14.63
N LEU A 72 6.14 12.37 -15.24
CA LEU A 72 5.06 13.35 -15.09
C LEU A 72 3.75 12.80 -15.65
N PRO A 73 2.64 12.91 -14.90
CA PRO A 73 1.34 12.43 -15.36
C PRO A 73 0.85 13.25 -16.56
N GLU A 74 0.25 12.55 -17.53
CA GLU A 74 -0.43 13.23 -18.63
C GLU A 74 -1.81 13.74 -18.17
N PRO A 75 -2.32 14.86 -18.73
CA PRO A 75 -3.61 15.43 -18.30
C PRO A 75 -4.78 14.43 -18.31
N LYS A 76 -4.82 13.53 -19.30
CA LYS A 76 -5.85 12.49 -19.41
C LYS A 76 -5.77 11.48 -18.25
N GLU A 77 -4.56 11.12 -17.82
CA GLU A 77 -4.35 10.22 -16.69
C GLU A 77 -4.82 10.88 -15.38
N VAL A 78 -4.52 12.18 -15.20
CA VAL A 78 -4.98 12.94 -14.02
C VAL A 78 -6.50 12.97 -13.96
N MET A 79 -7.17 13.24 -15.09
CA MET A 79 -8.64 13.29 -15.13
C MET A 79 -9.28 11.93 -14.83
N GLY A 80 -8.76 10.85 -15.42
CA GLY A 80 -9.28 9.50 -15.12
C GLY A 80 -9.07 9.09 -13.66
N ALA A 81 -7.95 9.48 -13.05
CA ALA A 81 -7.73 9.24 -11.63
C ALA A 81 -8.64 10.10 -10.73
N LEU A 82 -8.95 11.33 -11.14
CA LEU A 82 -9.88 12.19 -10.42
C LEU A 82 -11.31 11.62 -10.44
N GLU A 83 -11.76 11.11 -11.60
CA GLU A 83 -13.04 10.42 -11.74
C GLU A 83 -13.11 9.19 -10.82
N ALA A 84 -12.09 8.34 -10.86
CA ALA A 84 -12.00 7.17 -10.00
C ALA A 84 -11.97 7.53 -8.51
N TYR A 85 -11.25 8.59 -8.14
CA TYR A 85 -11.17 9.07 -6.75
C TYR A 85 -12.52 9.61 -6.23
N ALA A 86 -13.29 10.29 -7.09
CA ALA A 86 -14.65 10.71 -6.77
C ALA A 86 -15.60 9.51 -6.63
N GLU A 87 -15.54 8.55 -7.56
CA GLU A 87 -16.32 7.32 -7.53
C GLU A 87 -16.02 6.48 -6.29
N GLU A 88 -14.74 6.27 -5.96
CA GLU A 88 -14.32 5.58 -4.75
C GLU A 88 -14.89 6.25 -3.49
N THR A 89 -14.88 7.59 -3.44
CA THR A 89 -15.46 8.34 -2.32
C THR A 89 -16.96 8.06 -2.18
N VAL A 90 -17.70 7.94 -3.29
CA VAL A 90 -19.12 7.55 -3.27
C VAL A 90 -19.28 6.11 -2.75
N LEU A 91 -18.50 5.18 -3.30
CA LEU A 91 -18.56 3.76 -2.94
C LEU A 91 -18.21 3.50 -1.47
N LEU A 92 -17.22 4.22 -0.93
CA LEU A 92 -16.85 4.11 0.49
C LEU A 92 -17.97 4.62 1.41
N ASN A 93 -18.61 5.75 1.07
CA ASN A 93 -19.76 6.25 1.82
C ASN A 93 -20.95 5.26 1.78
N GLU A 94 -21.20 4.67 0.61
CA GLU A 94 -22.26 3.69 0.44
C GLU A 94 -21.98 2.39 1.24
N ALA A 95 -20.74 1.90 1.20
CA ALA A 95 -20.31 0.73 1.96
C ALA A 95 -20.46 0.97 3.48
N LEU A 96 -20.06 2.16 3.96
CA LEU A 96 -20.25 2.58 5.35
C LEU A 96 -21.73 2.58 5.77
N ALA A 97 -22.64 2.96 4.87
CA ALA A 97 -24.07 3.03 5.16
C ALA A 97 -24.78 1.67 5.09
N LYS A 98 -24.35 0.80 4.18
CA LYS A 98 -25.08 -0.45 3.85
C LYS A 98 -24.47 -1.72 4.40
N THR A 99 -23.25 -1.69 4.91
CA THR A 99 -22.52 -2.89 5.34
C THR A 99 -21.97 -2.75 6.76
N ASP A 100 -22.10 -3.79 7.59
CA ASP A 100 -21.38 -3.88 8.86
C ASP A 100 -19.90 -4.18 8.61
N ILE A 101 -19.16 -3.15 8.24
CA ILE A 101 -17.72 -3.21 7.97
C ILE A 101 -16.87 -3.50 9.21
N ASP A 102 -17.44 -3.36 10.42
CA ASP A 102 -16.76 -3.74 11.66
C ASP A 102 -17.07 -5.20 12.06
N SER A 103 -17.83 -5.92 11.24
CA SER A 103 -18.20 -7.32 11.50
C SER A 103 -16.99 -8.23 11.65
N ARG A 104 -17.19 -9.36 12.34
CA ARG A 104 -16.15 -10.41 12.45
C ARG A 104 -15.79 -10.99 11.07
N GLU A 105 -16.76 -11.08 10.18
CA GLU A 105 -16.56 -11.56 8.81
C GLU A 105 -15.63 -10.64 8.03
N MET A 106 -15.90 -9.33 8.02
CA MET A 106 -15.04 -8.35 7.36
C MET A 106 -13.63 -8.34 7.96
N ASN A 107 -13.52 -8.43 9.29
CA ASN A 107 -12.23 -8.55 9.95
C ASN A 107 -11.43 -9.80 9.50
N ARG A 108 -12.09 -10.96 9.37
CA ARG A 108 -11.47 -12.18 8.84
C ARG A 108 -11.06 -12.04 7.38
N TYR A 109 -11.89 -11.38 6.57
CA TYR A 109 -11.60 -11.09 5.17
C TYR A 109 -10.37 -10.17 5.02
N LEU A 110 -10.26 -9.13 5.85
CA LEU A 110 -9.20 -8.13 5.79
C LEU A 110 -7.86 -8.62 6.35
N TRP A 111 -7.89 -9.49 7.38
CA TRP A 111 -6.69 -9.87 8.14
C TRP A 111 -5.51 -10.42 7.33
N PRO A 112 -5.71 -11.24 6.27
CA PRO A 112 -4.62 -11.65 5.39
C PRO A 112 -3.90 -10.46 4.72
N PHE A 113 -4.63 -9.42 4.32
CA PHE A 113 -4.06 -8.23 3.69
C PHE A 113 -3.31 -7.38 4.70
N VAL A 114 -3.87 -7.14 5.89
CA VAL A 114 -3.21 -6.37 6.97
C VAL A 114 -1.89 -7.03 7.38
N ARG A 115 -1.88 -8.35 7.59
CA ARG A 115 -0.64 -9.07 7.94
C ARG A 115 0.43 -8.94 6.86
N ARG A 116 0.06 -9.08 5.58
CA ARG A 116 0.98 -8.91 4.46
C ARG A 116 1.49 -7.47 4.37
N ALA A 117 0.61 -6.48 4.54
CA ALA A 117 0.95 -5.07 4.49
C ALA A 117 1.95 -4.68 5.59
N VAL A 118 1.72 -5.12 6.83
CA VAL A 118 2.64 -4.85 7.96
C VAL A 118 4.02 -5.46 7.71
N ILE A 119 4.08 -6.70 7.25
CA ILE A 119 5.35 -7.37 6.93
C ILE A 119 6.05 -6.68 5.76
N SER A 120 5.30 -6.35 4.69
CA SER A 120 5.86 -5.67 3.52
C SER A 120 6.41 -4.30 3.91
N TYR A 121 5.63 -3.49 4.62
CA TYR A 121 6.05 -2.16 5.07
C TYR A 121 7.35 -2.22 5.87
N TYR A 122 7.44 -3.16 6.81
CA TYR A 122 8.66 -3.38 7.58
C TYR A 122 9.86 -3.72 6.67
N LEU A 123 9.72 -4.71 5.78
CA LEU A 123 10.81 -5.11 4.88
C LEU A 123 11.17 -4.01 3.88
N ASP A 124 10.20 -3.26 3.36
CA ASP A 124 10.39 -2.14 2.45
C ASP A 124 11.14 -0.98 3.12
N LYS A 125 10.85 -0.74 4.40
CA LYS A 125 11.54 0.26 5.21
C LYS A 125 12.99 -0.16 5.48
N GLU A 126 13.21 -1.39 5.95
CA GLU A 126 14.54 -1.91 6.28
C GLU A 126 15.44 -2.07 5.05
N SER A 127 14.90 -2.45 3.90
CA SER A 127 15.68 -2.59 2.67
C SER A 127 15.98 -1.26 1.97
N GLY A 128 15.40 -0.16 2.47
CA GLY A 128 15.48 1.16 1.86
C GLY A 128 14.62 1.33 0.61
N ARG A 129 13.73 0.38 0.29
CA ARG A 129 12.83 0.48 -0.87
C ARG A 129 11.91 1.70 -0.78
N LEU A 130 11.39 2.01 0.41
CA LEU A 130 10.54 3.20 0.59
C LEU A 130 11.29 4.49 0.22
N LYS A 131 12.56 4.61 0.64
CA LYS A 131 13.40 5.77 0.30
C LYS A 131 13.60 5.92 -1.21
N VAL A 132 13.72 4.82 -1.95
CA VAL A 132 13.83 4.85 -3.41
C VAL A 132 12.54 5.40 -4.04
N LEU A 133 11.37 4.98 -3.53
CA LEU A 133 10.07 5.44 -4.03
C LEU A 133 9.79 6.90 -3.69
N GLU A 134 10.13 7.33 -2.46
CA GLU A 134 9.98 8.72 -2.02
C GLU A 134 10.82 9.68 -2.88
N ASN A 135 12.08 9.32 -3.16
CA ASN A 135 13.02 10.15 -3.92
C ASN A 135 13.01 9.85 -5.44
N ALA A 136 12.04 9.09 -5.93
CA ALA A 136 11.96 8.69 -7.33
C ALA A 136 11.95 9.89 -8.29
N SER A 137 11.26 10.97 -7.92
CA SER A 137 11.17 12.18 -8.75
C SER A 137 12.45 13.01 -8.76
N ASP A 138 13.28 12.88 -7.73
CA ASP A 138 14.55 13.60 -7.60
C ASP A 138 15.74 12.80 -8.14
N THR A 139 15.46 11.64 -8.74
CA THR A 139 16.49 10.78 -9.32
C THR A 139 17.11 11.48 -10.53
N GLU A 140 18.36 11.91 -10.37
CA GLU A 140 19.12 12.60 -11.42
C GLU A 140 19.35 11.70 -12.63
N ILE A 141 19.18 12.27 -13.83
CA ILE A 141 19.48 11.63 -15.10
C ILE A 141 20.57 12.45 -15.79
N ASP A 142 21.57 11.76 -16.33
CA ASP A 142 22.65 12.39 -17.07
C ASP A 142 22.13 12.88 -18.43
N GLU A 143 21.76 14.15 -18.49
CA GLU A 143 21.26 14.80 -19.69
C GLU A 143 22.30 14.81 -20.81
N ALA A 144 23.60 14.92 -20.49
CA ALA A 144 24.65 14.91 -21.50
C ALA A 144 24.75 13.53 -22.18
N LEU A 145 24.53 12.45 -21.44
CA LEU A 145 24.46 11.10 -22.00
C LEU A 145 23.22 10.92 -22.87
N LEU A 146 22.06 11.45 -22.45
CA LEU A 146 20.83 11.41 -23.25
C LEU A 146 20.97 12.16 -24.57
N GLU A 147 21.58 13.35 -24.55
CA GLU A 147 21.82 14.16 -25.75
C GLU A 147 22.76 13.44 -26.72
N LYS A 148 23.84 12.82 -26.22
CA LYS A 148 24.73 11.99 -27.04
C LYS A 148 24.01 10.81 -27.66
N TYR A 149 23.18 10.11 -26.88
CA TYR A 149 22.40 8.97 -27.37
C TYR A 149 21.39 9.41 -28.44
N TYR A 150 20.68 10.50 -28.22
CA TYR A 150 19.75 11.06 -29.19
C TYR A 150 20.46 11.43 -30.50
N ALA A 151 21.57 12.18 -30.42
CA ALA A 151 22.33 12.60 -31.60
C ALA A 151 22.86 11.40 -32.42
N ALA A 152 23.30 10.34 -31.75
CA ALA A 152 23.81 9.13 -32.40
C ALA A 152 22.71 8.27 -33.06
N ASN A 153 21.46 8.37 -32.60
CA ASN A 153 20.38 7.46 -33.01
C ASN A 153 19.19 8.17 -33.68
N LYS A 154 19.25 9.49 -33.92
CA LYS A 154 18.12 10.30 -34.42
C LYS A 154 17.41 9.71 -35.64
N GLU A 155 18.14 9.15 -36.59
CA GLU A 155 17.60 8.55 -37.83
C GLU A 155 16.78 7.27 -37.56
N LEU A 156 17.08 6.57 -36.46
CA LEU A 156 16.39 5.34 -36.05
C LEU A 156 15.14 5.59 -35.20
N LEU A 157 15.02 6.78 -34.60
CA LEU A 157 13.99 7.08 -33.59
C LEU A 157 12.62 7.39 -34.17
N LYS A 158 12.47 7.48 -35.51
CA LYS A 158 11.21 7.52 -36.32
C LYS A 158 10.13 8.55 -35.93
N GLU A 159 10.32 9.34 -34.89
CA GLU A 159 9.44 10.40 -34.42
C GLU A 159 9.92 11.75 -34.97
N LYS A 160 8.99 12.62 -35.39
CA LYS A 160 9.36 13.88 -36.07
C LYS A 160 9.64 15.03 -35.11
N ASN A 161 9.21 14.91 -33.85
CA ASN A 161 9.34 15.94 -32.83
C ASN A 161 10.54 15.64 -31.89
N PRO A 162 11.66 16.37 -31.99
CA PRO A 162 12.84 16.16 -31.15
C PRO A 162 12.58 16.24 -29.65
N ASP A 163 11.73 17.18 -29.23
CA ASP A 163 11.44 17.40 -27.80
C ASP A 163 10.65 16.22 -27.21
N GLU A 164 9.75 15.66 -28.01
CA GLU A 164 8.97 14.49 -27.59
C GLU A 164 9.87 13.26 -27.44
N ILE A 165 10.82 13.05 -28.36
CA ILE A 165 11.79 11.96 -28.25
C ILE A 165 12.64 12.11 -27.00
N LYS A 166 13.21 13.30 -26.77
CA LYS A 166 14.05 13.57 -25.60
C LYS A 166 13.30 13.34 -24.30
N ARG A 167 12.04 13.78 -24.23
CA ARG A 167 11.14 13.49 -23.10
C ARG A 167 10.94 11.99 -22.89
N LYS A 168 10.64 11.22 -23.95
CA LYS A 168 10.48 9.76 -23.89
C LYS A 168 11.77 9.05 -23.43
N LEU A 169 12.92 9.48 -23.93
CA LEU A 169 14.23 8.94 -23.54
C LEU A 169 14.54 9.22 -22.06
N ARG A 170 14.31 10.45 -21.60
CA ARG A 170 14.46 10.82 -20.19
C ARG A 170 13.57 9.98 -19.27
N ASN A 171 12.29 9.85 -19.61
CA ASN A 171 11.35 9.03 -18.83
C ASN A 171 11.77 7.56 -18.79
N SER A 172 12.28 7.04 -19.90
CA SER A 172 12.78 5.66 -19.98
C SER A 172 14.03 5.47 -19.10
N ALA A 173 14.99 6.40 -19.17
CA ALA A 173 16.19 6.36 -18.34
C ALA A 173 15.84 6.44 -16.84
N LEU A 174 14.89 7.31 -16.47
CA LEU A 174 14.37 7.42 -15.10
C LEU A 174 13.76 6.08 -14.62
N SER A 175 12.88 5.48 -15.42
CA SER A 175 12.26 4.20 -15.09
C SER A 175 13.30 3.09 -14.91
N ILE A 176 14.29 3.00 -15.80
CA ILE A 176 15.36 1.99 -15.73
C ILE A 176 16.18 2.18 -14.45
N LYS A 177 16.61 3.41 -14.15
CA LYS A 177 17.42 3.70 -12.97
C LYS A 177 16.69 3.37 -11.68
N ILE A 178 15.41 3.74 -11.57
CA ILE A 178 14.58 3.43 -10.40
C ILE A 178 14.36 1.92 -10.28
N LYS A 179 14.08 1.20 -11.37
CA LYS A 179 13.94 -0.26 -11.35
C LYS A 179 15.20 -0.94 -10.82
N ALA A 180 16.38 -0.53 -11.29
CA ALA A 180 17.64 -1.07 -10.78
C ALA A 180 17.83 -0.83 -9.27
N LEU A 181 17.46 0.36 -8.77
CA LEU A 181 17.50 0.66 -7.34
C LEU A 181 16.50 -0.19 -6.52
N LEU A 182 15.32 -0.42 -7.08
CA LEU A 182 14.28 -1.26 -6.47
C LEU A 182 14.66 -2.73 -6.46
N GLU A 183 15.32 -3.24 -7.51
CA GLU A 183 15.86 -4.60 -7.58
C GLU A 183 16.95 -4.80 -6.52
N ALA A 184 17.89 -3.85 -6.40
CA ALA A 184 18.89 -3.89 -5.35
C ALA A 184 18.26 -3.87 -3.94
N ALA A 185 17.17 -3.12 -3.74
CA ALA A 185 16.42 -3.14 -2.49
C ALA A 185 15.71 -4.49 -2.25
N GLU A 186 15.19 -5.13 -3.30
CA GLU A 186 14.57 -6.44 -3.19
C GLU A 186 15.58 -7.53 -2.80
N ASP A 187 16.79 -7.48 -3.35
CA ASP A 187 17.87 -8.39 -2.95
C ASP A 187 18.28 -8.18 -1.49
N ARG A 188 18.30 -6.93 -1.00
CA ARG A 188 18.48 -6.65 0.43
C ARG A 188 17.38 -7.26 1.30
N LYS A 189 16.11 -7.26 0.87
CA LYS A 189 15.03 -7.93 1.62
C LYS A 189 15.28 -9.42 1.78
N LYS A 190 15.71 -10.11 0.71
CA LYS A 190 16.02 -11.54 0.78
C LYS A 190 17.10 -11.82 1.83
N VAL A 191 18.13 -10.97 1.89
CA VAL A 191 19.19 -11.06 2.90
C VAL A 191 18.64 -10.82 4.32
N ILE A 192 17.80 -9.80 4.52
CA ILE A 192 17.16 -9.51 5.82
C ILE A 192 16.35 -10.70 6.31
N VAL A 193 15.49 -11.27 5.45
CA VAL A 193 14.68 -12.44 5.78
C VAL A 193 15.58 -13.65 6.09
N GLY A 194 16.64 -13.87 5.32
CA GLY A 194 17.63 -14.93 5.57
C GLY A 194 18.27 -14.82 6.97
N LYS A 195 18.71 -13.61 7.34
CA LYS A 195 19.26 -13.32 8.68
C LYS A 195 18.23 -13.58 9.79
N MET A 196 16.98 -13.16 9.61
CA MET A 196 15.91 -13.39 10.59
C MET A 196 15.61 -14.87 10.77
N ARG A 197 15.56 -15.64 9.68
CA ARG A 197 15.34 -17.11 9.75
C ARG A 197 16.45 -17.80 10.53
N ALA A 198 17.71 -17.44 10.25
CA ALA A 198 18.87 -17.98 10.96
C ALA A 198 18.87 -17.60 12.45
N ALA A 199 18.61 -16.33 12.78
CA ALA A 199 18.58 -15.83 14.15
C ALA A 199 17.49 -16.52 15.01
N ASN A 200 16.33 -16.83 14.41
CA ASN A 200 15.20 -17.43 15.11
C ASN A 200 15.14 -18.97 15.01
N ARG A 201 16.14 -19.62 14.38
CA ARG A 201 16.23 -21.08 14.24
C ARG A 201 14.93 -21.72 13.74
N ILE A 202 14.31 -21.13 12.72
CA ILE A 202 13.02 -21.61 12.20
C ILE A 202 13.18 -23.04 11.67
N LYS A 203 12.42 -23.98 12.23
CA LYS A 203 12.33 -25.38 11.80
C LYS A 203 10.93 -25.68 11.28
N LEU A 204 10.83 -26.14 10.04
CA LEU A 204 9.55 -26.56 9.45
C LEU A 204 9.26 -28.02 9.81
N ILE A 205 8.12 -28.28 10.44
CA ILE A 205 7.64 -29.63 10.77
C ILE A 205 6.51 -29.97 9.79
N GLN A 206 6.83 -30.70 8.73
CA GLN A 206 5.89 -30.94 7.62
C GLN A 206 4.84 -32.01 7.91
N LYS A 207 5.11 -32.91 8.86
CA LYS A 207 4.29 -34.11 9.12
C LYS A 207 2.84 -33.79 9.51
N GLU A 208 2.60 -32.63 10.11
CA GLU A 208 1.27 -32.21 10.59
C GLU A 208 0.44 -31.45 9.54
N ILE A 209 1.01 -31.12 8.39
CA ILE A 209 0.31 -30.35 7.34
C ILE A 209 -0.42 -31.29 6.36
N TYR A 210 0.08 -32.52 6.19
CA TYR A 210 -0.39 -33.48 5.19
C TYR A 210 -0.96 -34.77 5.82
N SER A 211 -1.39 -34.76 7.08
CA SER A 211 -2.14 -35.90 7.61
C SER A 211 -3.50 -35.99 6.90
N ASP A 212 -3.83 -37.16 6.35
CA ASP A 212 -5.08 -37.43 5.63
C ASP A 212 -6.36 -36.97 6.37
N ASP A 213 -6.29 -36.91 7.71
CA ASP A 213 -7.38 -36.46 8.57
C ASP A 213 -7.71 -34.96 8.46
N LEU A 214 -6.76 -34.12 8.00
CA LEU A 214 -6.96 -32.68 7.80
C LEU A 214 -7.41 -32.31 6.38
N LEU A 215 -7.19 -33.19 5.40
CA LEU A 215 -7.53 -32.93 3.99
C LEU A 215 -8.95 -33.37 3.60
N LYS A 216 -9.68 -34.03 4.52
CA LYS A 216 -11.05 -34.55 4.32
C LYS A 216 -12.14 -33.76 5.07
N GLN A 217 -11.79 -32.65 5.75
CA GLN A 217 -12.73 -31.69 6.34
C GLN A 217 -13.06 -30.57 5.36
#